data_AF-A0A2Z5E798-F1
#
_entry.id   AF-A0A2Z5E798-F1
#
_cell.length_a   1.000
_cell.length_b   1.000
_cell.length_c   1.000
_cell.angle_alpha   90.00
_cell.angle_beta   90.00
_cell.angle_gamma   90.00
#
_symmetry.space_group_name_H-M   'P 1'
#
loop_
_entity.id
_entity.type
_entity.pdbx_description
1 polymer ?
#
loop_
_entity_poly.entity_id
_entity_poly.type
_entity_poly.pdbx_seq_one_letter_code
_entity_poly.pdbx_strand_id
1 'polypeptide(L)' 'MSAGLLAAPPTLPRVQRDSSGQMTGGHTLPSFAQLYDVAGQIRATLIELQAEVRLTQGGSNAQSR' A
#
# COMPACT_ATOMS: atom_id res chain seq x y z
N MET A 1 -5.80 -5.33 -16.70
CA MET A 1 -5.39 -4.18 -15.89
C MET A 1 -6.58 -3.73 -15.07
N SER A 2 -6.67 -4.15 -13.80
CA SER A 2 -7.76 -3.68 -12.95
C SER A 2 -7.60 -2.18 -12.66
N ALA A 3 -8.69 -1.42 -12.73
CA ALA A 3 -8.65 0.05 -12.59
C ALA A 3 -8.13 0.50 -11.22
N GLY A 4 -8.28 -0.32 -10.18
CA GLY A 4 -7.77 -0.05 -8.84
C GLY A 4 -6.24 -0.13 -8.71
N LEU A 5 -5.57 -0.89 -9.58
CA LEU A 5 -4.12 -1.09 -9.53
C LEU A 5 -3.32 0.00 -10.28
N LEU A 6 -4.00 0.79 -11.11
CA LEU A 6 -3.43 1.97 -11.78
C LEU A 6 -3.66 3.27 -10.98
N ALA A 7 -4.41 3.20 -9.87
CA ALA A 7 -4.61 4.33 -8.99
C ALA A 7 -3.32 4.65 -8.21
N ALA A 8 -3.07 5.94 -7.96
CA ALA A 8 -1.95 6.36 -7.15
C ALA A 8 -2.03 5.71 -5.74
N PRO A 9 -0.89 5.28 -5.16
CA PRO A 9 -0.90 4.66 -3.84
C PRO A 9 -1.45 5.64 -2.79
N PRO A 10 -2.09 5.12 -1.72
CA PRO A 10 -2.59 5.95 -0.64
C PRO A 10 -1.46 6.76 0.00
N THR A 11 -1.75 8.03 0.31
CA THR A 11 -0.79 8.92 0.96
C THR A 11 -0.53 8.47 2.39
N LEU A 12 0.72 8.58 2.83
CA LEU A 12 1.07 8.28 4.22
C LEU A 12 0.40 9.28 5.18
N PRO A 13 -0.21 8.78 6.27
CA PRO A 13 -0.77 9.65 7.30
C PRO A 13 0.34 10.44 7.99
N ARG A 14 0.02 11.67 8.37
CA ARG A 14 0.94 12.49 9.16
C ARG A 14 0.99 11.94 10.59
N VAL A 15 2.18 11.96 11.17
CA VAL A 15 2.37 11.65 12.59
C VAL A 15 1.56 12.63 13.43
N GLN A 16 0.82 12.11 14.40
CA GLN A 16 0.01 12.92 15.30
C GLN A 16 0.91 13.79 16.19
N ARG A 17 0.53 15.04 16.32
CA ARG A 17 1.22 16.05 17.12
C ARG A 17 0.17 16.81 17.92
N ASP A 18 0.58 17.33 19.07
CA ASP A 18 -0.28 18.22 19.85
C ASP A 18 -0.45 19.60 19.18
N SER A 19 -1.25 20.47 19.80
CA SER A 19 -1.51 21.83 19.35
C SER A 19 -0.27 22.73 19.27
N SER A 20 0.82 22.37 19.96
CA SER A 20 2.12 23.05 19.90
C SER A 20 3.06 22.45 18.85
N GLY A 21 2.63 21.41 18.15
CA GLY A 21 3.40 20.69 17.14
C GLY A 21 4.41 19.69 17.71
N GLN A 22 4.36 19.40 19.01
CA GLN A 22 5.22 18.41 19.66
C GLN A 22 4.62 17.01 19.58
N MET A 23 5.48 16.00 19.50
CA MET A 23 5.08 14.61 19.56
C MET A 23 5.41 14.07 20.93
N THR A 24 4.37 13.82 21.74
CA THR A 24 4.52 13.15 23.03
C THR A 24 4.42 11.63 22.87
N GLY A 25 4.91 10.86 23.85
CA GLY A 25 4.87 9.39 23.81
C GLY A 25 3.48 8.79 23.59
N GLY A 26 2.42 9.48 24.03
CA GLY A 26 1.03 9.06 23.83
C GLY A 26 0.57 9.10 22.37
N HIS A 27 1.18 9.95 21.53
CA HIS A 27 0.87 10.08 20.11
C HIS A 27 1.65 9.09 19.23
N THR A 28 2.72 8.50 19.77
CA THR A 28 3.62 7.60 19.05
C THR A 28 2.91 6.31 18.63
N LEU A 29 2.27 5.62 19.58
CA LEU A 29 1.59 4.35 19.33
C LEU A 29 0.47 4.45 18.28
N PRO A 30 -0.50 5.39 18.37
CA PRO A 30 -1.55 5.51 17.36
C PRO A 30 -1.01 5.93 16.00
N SER A 31 0.02 6.79 15.95
CA SER A 31 0.66 7.19 14.69
C SER A 31 1.32 6.00 13.99
N PHE A 32 1.99 5.11 14.74
CA PHE A 32 2.59 3.91 14.18
C PHE A 32 1.53 2.94 13.65
N ALA A 33 0.44 2.73 14.38
CA ALA A 33 -0.66 1.87 13.91
C ALA A 33 -1.19 2.36 12.55
N GLN A 34 -1.47 3.66 12.43
CA GLN A 34 -1.95 4.27 11.17
C GLN A 34 -0.96 4.10 10.01
N LEU A 35 0.34 4.23 10.27
CA LEU A 35 1.37 4.00 9.25
C LEU A 35 1.43 2.54 8.81
N TYR A 36 1.30 1.59 9.75
CA TYR A 36 1.30 0.17 9.45
C TYR A 36 0.06 -0.28 8.67
N ASP A 37 -1.10 0.33 8.91
CA ASP A 37 -2.31 0.06 8.14
C ASP A 37 -2.11 0.41 6.66
N VAL A 38 -1.57 1.61 6.37
CA VAL A 38 -1.27 2.03 4.99
C VAL A 38 -0.18 1.16 4.37
N ALA A 39 0.87 0.81 5.11
CA ALA A 39 1.89 -0.11 4.62
C ALA A 39 1.30 -1.51 4.29
N GLY A 40 0.36 -1.99 5.09
CA GLY A 40 -0.37 -3.23 4.86
C GLY A 40 -1.20 -3.18 3.57
N GLN A 41 -1.89 -2.07 3.32
CA GLN A 41 -2.64 -1.85 2.09
C GLN A 41 -1.73 -1.85 0.85
N ILE A 42 -0.63 -1.09 0.89
CA ILE A 42 0.36 -1.06 -0.21
C ILE A 42 0.89 -2.47 -0.50
N ARG A 43 1.20 -3.25 0.55
CA ARG A 43 1.66 -4.63 0.40
C ARG A 43 0.59 -5.53 -0.24
N ALA A 44 -0.67 -5.39 0.15
CA ALA A 44 -1.76 -6.15 -0.45
C ALA A 44 -1.90 -5.85 -1.96
N THR A 45 -1.89 -4.57 -2.33
CA THR A 45 -1.92 -4.13 -3.74
C THR A 45 -0.76 -4.68 -4.55
N LEU A 46 0.46 -4.72 -3.97
CA LEU A 46 1.64 -5.27 -4.64
C LEU A 46 1.52 -6.78 -4.89
N ILE A 47 0.93 -7.53 -3.96
CA ILE A 47 0.69 -8.97 -4.13
C ILE A 47 -0.31 -9.21 -5.27
N GLU A 48 -1.38 -8.42 -5.34
CA GLU A 48 -2.36 -8.49 -6.43
C GLU A 48 -1.73 -8.17 -7.79
N LEU A 49 -0.91 -7.12 -7.86
CA LEU A 49 -0.13 -6.78 -9.07
C LEU A 49 0.77 -7.93 -9.52
N GLN A 50 1.49 -8.55 -8.59
CA GLN A 50 2.35 -9.69 -8.91
C GLN A 50 1.54 -10.88 -9.43
N ALA A 51 0.35 -11.12 -8.90
CA ALA A 51 -0.55 -12.16 -9.40
C ALA A 51 -1.04 -11.86 -10.83
N GLU A 52 -1.46 -10.63 -11.13
CA GLU A 52 -1.91 -10.24 -12.48
C GLU A 52 -0.77 -10.33 -13.50
N VAL A 53 0.44 -9.90 -13.14
CA VAL A 53 1.64 -10.03 -14.00
C VAL A 53 1.94 -11.50 -14.31
N ARG A 54 1.89 -12.39 -13.29
CA ARG A 54 2.12 -13.83 -13.50
C ARG A 54 1.09 -14.45 -14.44
N LEU A 55 -0.20 -14.11 -14.30
CA LEU A 55 -1.26 -14.57 -15.20
C LEU A 55 -1.03 -14.10 -16.64
N THR A 56 -0.66 -12.82 -16.81
CA THR A 56 -0.42 -12.22 -18.13
C THR A 56 0.80 -12.83 -18.83
N GLN A 57 1.89 -13.06 -18.08
CA GLN A 57 3.09 -13.72 -18.61
C GLN A 57 2.85 -15.21 -18.91
N GLY A 58 2.08 -15.91 -18.07
CA GLY A 58 1.71 -17.30 -18.30
C GLY A 58 0.82 -17.51 -19.53
N GLY A 59 -0.15 -16.62 -19.78
CA GLY A 59 -0.98 -16.64 -20.98
C GLY A 59 -0.22 -16.30 -22.26
N SER A 60 0.77 -15.39 -22.19
CA SER A 60 1.61 -15.02 -23.35
C SER A 60 2.46 -16.18 -23.86
N ASN A 61 2.94 -17.06 -22.97
CA ASN A 61 3.71 -18.25 -23.35
C ASN A 61 2.85 -19.37 -23.97
N ALA A 62 1.56 -19.44 -23.63
CA ALA A 62 0.64 -20.43 -24.19
C ALA A 62 0.12 -20.04 -25.59
N GLN A 63 -0.02 -18.74 -25.86
CA GLN A 63 -0.46 -18.22 -27.17
C GLN A 63 0.64 -18.26 -28.25
N SER A 64 1.91 -18.40 -27.84
CA SER A 64 3.07 -18.43 -28.74
C SER A 64 3.49 -19.86 -29.18
N ARG A 65 2.77 -20.91 -28.79
CA ARG A 65 3.03 -22.30 -29.20
C ARG A 65 1.96 -22.81 -30.15
#